data_AF-A0A9E5SXS2-F1
#
_entry.id   AF-A0A9E5SXS2-F1
#
_cell.length_a   1.000
_cell.length_b   1.000
_cell.length_c   1.000
_cell.angle_alpha   90.00
_cell.angle_beta   90.00
_cell.angle_gamma   90.00
#
_symmetry.space_group_name_H-M   'P 1'
#
loop_
_entity.id
_entity.type
_entity.pdbx_description
1 polymer ?
#
loop_
_entity_poly.entity_id
_entity_poly.type
_entity_poly.pdbx_seq_one_letter_code
_entity_poly.pdbx_strand_id
1 'polypeptide(L)'
;MINFSGVWVFNPDKSELQSPPPESSVFHISHSEQSFSLDRTHIINGIPDHFTIELKTDGSEIKMNHRGIDITAKMYWDKESLVSDMVFRQGSDEAANIVKYSVADNGQTLVADENFTSGEHRHHNRWVFMLASH
;
A
#
# COMPACT_ATOMS: atom_id res chain seq x y z
N MET A 1 20.31 5.24 -0.35
CA MET A 1 19.05 4.78 -0.98
C MET A 1 18.10 4.40 0.14
N ILE A 2 16.85 4.83 0.06
CA ILE A 2 15.85 4.54 1.09
C ILE A 2 15.46 3.07 1.00
N ASN A 3 15.42 2.38 2.14
CA ASN A 3 15.04 0.97 2.20
C ASN A 3 13.66 0.82 2.85
N PHE A 4 12.72 0.25 2.10
CA PHE A 4 11.36 -0.05 2.58
C PHE A 4 11.21 -1.50 3.07
N SER A 5 12.26 -2.32 2.95
CA SER A 5 12.18 -3.74 3.30
C SER A 5 11.95 -3.94 4.79
N GLY A 6 11.06 -4.87 5.13
CA GLY A 6 10.76 -5.19 6.52
C GLY A 6 9.37 -5.79 6.69
N VAL A 7 9.10 -6.16 7.94
CA VAL A 7 7.75 -6.49 8.40
C VAL A 7 7.22 -5.28 9.16
N TRP A 8 6.13 -4.72 8.67
CA TRP A 8 5.57 -3.46 9.15
C TRP A 8 4.20 -3.71 9.77
N VAL A 9 4.06 -3.37 11.04
CA VAL A 9 2.84 -3.62 11.83
C VAL A 9 2.09 -2.32 12.03
N PHE A 10 0.80 -2.34 11.70
CA PHE A 10 -0.07 -1.18 11.76
C PHE A 10 -0.16 -0.58 13.16
N ASN A 11 -0.08 0.75 13.22
CA ASN A 11 -0.23 1.53 14.43
C ASN A 11 -1.48 2.41 14.31
N PRO A 12 -2.62 1.97 14.87
CA PRO A 12 -3.87 2.74 14.78
C PRO A 12 -3.77 4.10 15.49
N ASP A 13 -3.03 4.18 16.60
CA ASP A 13 -2.92 5.41 17.41
C ASP A 13 -2.19 6.55 16.69
N LYS A 14 -1.33 6.21 15.70
CA LYS A 14 -0.61 7.18 14.86
C LYS A 14 -1.23 7.36 13.48
N SER A 15 -2.28 6.61 13.14
CA SER A 15 -2.90 6.63 11.83
C SER A 15 -4.14 7.52 11.81
N GLU A 16 -4.45 8.07 10.64
CA GLU A 16 -5.61 8.91 10.42
C GLU A 16 -6.40 8.32 9.26
N LEU A 17 -7.48 7.58 9.56
CA LEU A 17 -8.32 6.91 8.57
C LEU A 17 -9.72 7.52 8.56
N GLN A 18 -10.31 7.67 7.38
CA GLN A 18 -11.67 8.20 7.20
C GLN A 18 -12.76 7.11 7.31
N SER A 19 -12.37 5.84 7.24
CA SER A 19 -13.21 4.68 7.49
C SER A 19 -12.77 3.96 8.78
N PRO A 20 -13.62 3.10 9.37
CA PRO A 20 -13.23 2.29 10.51
C PRO A 20 -11.93 1.51 10.22
N PRO A 21 -10.92 1.57 11.12
CA PRO A 21 -9.66 0.86 10.91
C PRO A 21 -9.88 -0.65 10.92
N PRO A 22 -9.00 -1.42 10.23
CA PRO A 22 -8.94 -2.86 10.44
C PRO A 22 -8.50 -3.15 11.89
N GLU A 23 -8.80 -4.36 12.38
CA GLU A 23 -8.36 -4.83 13.69
C GLU A 23 -6.83 -4.93 13.74
N SER A 24 -6.22 -5.36 12.64
CA SER A 24 -4.78 -5.32 12.45
C SER A 24 -4.42 -5.26 10.97
N SER A 25 -3.21 -4.82 10.68
CA SER A 25 -2.64 -4.87 9.34
C SER A 25 -1.14 -5.11 9.42
N VAL A 26 -0.64 -6.01 8.57
CA VAL A 26 0.78 -6.34 8.47
C VAL A 26 1.21 -6.30 7.01
N PHE A 27 2.29 -5.57 6.73
CA PHE A 27 2.93 -5.53 5.41
C PHE A 27 4.28 -6.25 5.51
N HIS A 28 4.54 -7.18 4.61
CA HIS A 28 5.87 -7.69 4.33
C HIS A 28 6.34 -7.05 3.03
N ILE A 29 7.37 -6.22 3.13
CA ILE A 29 7.94 -5.53 1.97
C ILE A 29 9.34 -6.09 1.71
N SER A 30 9.61 -6.42 0.45
CA SER A 30 10.95 -6.66 -0.07
C SER A 30 11.25 -5.62 -1.13
N HIS A 31 12.26 -4.79 -0.90
CA HIS A 31 12.61 -3.67 -1.76
C HIS A 31 14.09 -3.72 -2.16
N SER A 32 14.34 -3.58 -3.45
CA SER A 32 15.65 -3.34 -4.04
C SER A 32 15.61 -2.06 -4.87
N GLU A 33 16.75 -1.64 -5.44
CA GLU A 33 16.79 -0.45 -6.29
C GLU A 33 15.75 -0.46 -7.41
N GLN A 34 15.47 -1.62 -8.00
CA GLN A 34 14.65 -1.75 -9.21
C GLN A 34 13.31 -2.45 -8.96
N SER A 35 13.07 -3.01 -7.77
CA SER A 35 11.90 -3.84 -7.49
C SER A 35 11.31 -3.59 -6.11
N PHE A 36 9.99 -3.73 -6.04
CA PHE A 36 9.21 -3.63 -4.82
C PHE A 36 8.18 -4.76 -4.82
N SER A 37 8.22 -5.61 -3.80
CA SER A 37 7.22 -6.62 -3.54
C SER A 37 6.52 -6.31 -2.21
N LEU A 38 5.19 -6.38 -2.22
CA LEU A 38 4.34 -6.19 -1.06
C LEU A 38 3.45 -7.42 -0.90
N ASP A 39 3.50 -8.02 0.29
CA ASP A 39 2.49 -8.94 0.81
C ASP A 39 1.77 -8.25 1.97
N ARG A 40 0.46 -8.08 1.85
CA ARG A 40 -0.40 -7.38 2.80
C ARG A 40 -1.44 -8.31 3.34
N THR A 41 -1.61 -8.31 4.66
CA THR A 41 -2.79 -8.87 5.33
C THR A 41 -3.46 -7.83 6.20
N HIS A 42 -4.76 -7.61 5.99
CA HIS A 42 -5.64 -6.90 6.92
C HIS A 42 -6.54 -7.91 7.63
N ILE A 43 -6.85 -7.68 8.90
CA ILE A 43 -7.90 -8.41 9.61
C ILE A 43 -9.09 -7.46 9.79
N ILE A 44 -10.23 -7.80 9.18
CA ILE A 44 -11.45 -6.99 9.19
C ILE A 44 -12.60 -7.87 9.70
N ASN A 45 -13.18 -7.54 10.85
CA ASN A 45 -14.23 -8.35 11.50
C ASN A 45 -13.80 -9.83 11.67
N GLY A 46 -12.55 -10.04 12.08
CA GLY A 46 -11.92 -11.37 12.19
C GLY A 46 -11.61 -12.08 10.86
N ILE A 47 -11.90 -11.48 9.70
CA ILE A 47 -11.68 -12.10 8.38
C ILE A 47 -10.39 -11.55 7.77
N PRO A 48 -9.45 -12.42 7.33
CA PRO A 48 -8.24 -11.98 6.65
C PRO A 48 -8.53 -11.54 5.21
N ASP A 49 -8.21 -10.28 4.91
CA ASP A 49 -8.05 -9.80 3.54
C ASP A 49 -6.56 -9.80 3.17
N HIS A 50 -6.22 -10.54 2.11
CA HIS A 50 -4.85 -10.75 1.66
C HIS A 50 -4.66 -10.24 0.24
N PHE A 51 -3.54 -9.56 0.02
CA PHE A 51 -3.18 -8.98 -1.27
C PHE A 51 -1.67 -8.98 -1.46
N THR A 52 -1.23 -9.35 -2.66
CA THR A 52 0.18 -9.36 -3.04
C THR A 52 0.37 -8.64 -4.36
N ILE A 53 1.48 -7.90 -4.48
CA ILE A 53 1.88 -7.29 -5.75
C ILE A 53 3.40 -7.16 -5.86
N GLU A 54 3.90 -7.30 -7.08
CA GLU A 54 5.30 -7.02 -7.43
C GLU A 54 5.35 -5.94 -8.51
N LEU A 55 6.12 -4.89 -8.28
CA LEU A 55 6.26 -3.74 -9.18
C LEU A 55 7.73 -3.42 -9.39
N LYS A 56 8.04 -2.86 -10.57
CA LYS A 56 9.30 -2.16 -10.80
C LYS A 56 9.17 -0.71 -10.35
N THR A 57 10.27 -0.13 -9.89
CA THR A 57 10.33 1.27 -9.43
C THR A 57 10.61 2.28 -10.57
N ASP A 58 10.67 1.80 -11.82
CA ASP A 58 10.99 2.57 -13.03
C ASP A 58 9.76 3.17 -13.74
N GLY A 59 8.57 3.05 -13.14
CA GLY A 59 7.31 3.52 -13.72
C GLY A 59 6.68 2.57 -14.74
N SER A 60 7.28 1.40 -15.00
CA SER A 60 6.69 0.39 -15.87
C SER A 60 5.35 -0.09 -15.31
N GLU A 61 4.38 -0.19 -16.22
CA GLU A 61 3.03 -0.62 -15.89
C GLU A 61 2.90 -2.13 -15.98
N ILE A 62 2.19 -2.74 -15.04
CA ILE A 62 1.77 -4.13 -15.08
C ILE A 62 0.24 -4.23 -15.10
N LYS A 63 -0.25 -5.38 -15.55
CA LYS A 63 -1.65 -5.76 -15.46
C LYS A 63 -1.75 -7.11 -14.77
N MET A 64 -2.67 -7.25 -13.83
CA MET A 64 -2.94 -8.49 -13.13
C MET A 64 -4.43 -8.63 -12.81
N ASN A 65 -4.87 -9.84 -12.50
CA ASN A 65 -6.21 -10.08 -11.98
C ASN A 65 -6.08 -10.62 -10.55
N HIS A 66 -6.78 -10.00 -9.60
CA HIS A 66 -6.84 -10.45 -8.21
C HIS A 66 -8.29 -10.68 -7.82
N ARG A 67 -8.66 -11.94 -7.56
CA ARG A 67 -10.02 -12.33 -7.14
C ARG A 67 -11.12 -11.79 -8.07
N GLY A 68 -10.87 -11.76 -9.38
CA GLY A 68 -11.83 -11.27 -10.38
C GLY A 68 -11.86 -9.75 -10.57
N ILE A 69 -10.92 -9.02 -9.97
CA ILE A 69 -10.70 -7.58 -10.18
C ILE A 69 -9.48 -7.41 -11.08
N ASP A 70 -9.64 -6.72 -12.20
CA ASP A 70 -8.53 -6.36 -13.08
C ASP A 70 -7.80 -5.15 -12.50
N ILE A 71 -6.48 -5.26 -12.35
CA ILE A 71 -5.64 -4.24 -11.72
C ILE A 71 -4.57 -3.82 -12.72
N THR A 72 -4.54 -2.53 -13.01
CA THR A 72 -3.41 -1.86 -13.66
C THR A 72 -2.61 -1.16 -12.58
N ALA A 73 -1.31 -1.39 -12.51
CA ALA A 73 -0.47 -0.81 -11.47
C ALA A 73 0.89 -0.40 -12.01
N LYS A 74 1.45 0.67 -11.46
CA LYS A 74 2.85 1.08 -11.65
C LYS A 74 3.43 1.64 -10.36
N MET A 75 4.75 1.66 -10.26
CA MET A 75 5.44 2.30 -9.16
C MET A 75 6.61 3.15 -9.65
N TYR A 76 6.79 4.31 -9.05
CA TYR A 76 7.83 5.26 -9.43
C TYR A 76 8.30 6.09 -8.23
N TRP A 77 9.50 6.64 -8.32
CA TRP A 77 10.03 7.56 -7.32
C TRP A 77 9.45 8.98 -7.50
N ASP A 78 9.00 9.59 -6.40
CA ASP A 78 8.76 11.02 -6.26
C ASP A 78 9.62 11.54 -5.12
N LYS A 79 10.77 12.12 -5.47
CA LYS A 79 11.83 12.53 -4.54
C LYS A 79 12.28 11.34 -3.68
N GLU A 80 12.00 11.38 -2.38
CA GLU A 80 12.39 10.38 -1.37
C GLU A 80 11.25 9.40 -1.06
N SER A 81 10.22 9.36 -1.89
CA SER A 81 9.05 8.49 -1.70
C SER A 81 8.83 7.59 -2.90
N LEU A 82 8.30 6.39 -2.65
CA LEU A 82 7.78 5.52 -3.68
C LEU A 82 6.28 5.73 -3.82
N VAL A 83 5.83 6.05 -5.03
CA VAL A 83 4.42 6.18 -5.35
C VAL A 83 3.95 4.90 -6.04
N SER A 84 2.97 4.22 -5.46
CA SER A 84 2.19 3.20 -6.13
C SER A 84 0.92 3.83 -6.69
N ASP A 85 0.70 3.65 -7.98
CA ASP A 85 -0.48 4.16 -8.69
C ASP A 85 -1.22 2.95 -9.27
N MET A 86 -2.42 2.68 -8.73
CA MET A 86 -3.23 1.52 -9.07
C MET A 86 -4.62 1.93 -9.53
N VAL A 87 -5.11 1.24 -10.57
CA VAL A 87 -6.50 1.32 -11.02
C VAL A 87 -7.10 -0.08 -10.99
N PHE A 88 -8.24 -0.21 -10.34
CA PHE A 88 -9.01 -1.43 -10.16
C PHE A 88 -10.26 -1.37 -11.03
N ARG A 89 -10.57 -2.45 -11.74
CA ARG A 89 -11.77 -2.57 -12.58
C ARG A 89 -12.51 -3.86 -12.29
N GLN A 90 -13.82 -3.75 -12.09
CA GLN A 90 -14.71 -4.89 -11.94
C GLN A 90 -16.00 -4.61 -12.73
N GLY A 91 -16.14 -5.24 -13.90
CA GLY A 91 -17.25 -4.94 -14.80
C GLY A 91 -17.21 -3.48 -15.28
N SER A 92 -18.25 -2.71 -14.98
CA SER A 92 -18.33 -1.27 -15.30
C SER A 92 -17.72 -0.37 -14.21
N ASP A 93 -17.41 -0.93 -13.05
CA ASP A 93 -16.93 -0.16 -11.91
C ASP A 93 -15.42 0.04 -11.99
N GLU A 94 -14.98 1.26 -11.71
CA GLU A 94 -13.57 1.64 -11.66
C GLU A 94 -13.26 2.35 -10.34
N ALA A 95 -12.09 2.02 -9.78
CA ALA A 95 -11.52 2.73 -8.65
C ALA A 95 -10.03 2.99 -8.90
N ALA A 96 -9.50 4.06 -8.32
CA ALA A 96 -8.07 4.34 -8.32
C ALA A 96 -7.57 4.46 -6.88
N ASN A 97 -6.36 3.97 -6.63
CA ASN A 97 -5.66 4.12 -5.38
C ASN A 97 -4.22 4.57 -5.65
N ILE A 98 -3.88 5.75 -5.15
CA ILE A 98 -2.51 6.27 -5.19
C ILE A 98 -1.97 6.26 -3.77
N VAL A 99 -0.89 5.52 -3.54
CA VAL A 99 -0.25 5.39 -2.23
C VAL A 99 1.17 5.89 -2.31
N LYS A 100 1.51 6.89 -1.51
CA LYS A 100 2.86 7.42 -1.37
C LYS A 100 3.51 6.84 -0.11
N TYR A 101 4.52 6.00 -0.31
CA TYR A 101 5.31 5.39 0.75
C TYR A 101 6.51 6.25 1.10
N SER A 102 6.71 6.48 2.40
CA SER A 102 7.92 7.08 2.97
C SER A 102 8.33 6.35 4.23
N VAL A 103 9.63 6.42 4.57
CA VAL A 103 10.13 5.94 5.86
C VAL A 103 10.64 7.10 6.69
N ALA A 104 10.35 7.06 7.98
CA ALA A 104 10.72 8.06 8.98
C ALA A 104 11.41 7.38 10.17
N ASP A 105 11.78 8.19 11.18
CA ASP A 105 12.32 7.72 12.46
C ASP A 105 13.52 6.76 12.29
N ASN A 106 14.44 7.13 11.39
CA ASN A 106 15.62 6.34 11.01
C ASN A 106 15.26 4.94 10.46
N GLY A 107 14.16 4.83 9.71
CA GLY A 107 13.73 3.58 9.10
C GLY A 107 12.90 2.69 10.02
N GLN A 108 12.41 3.22 11.16
CA GLN A 108 11.57 2.46 12.09
C GLN A 108 10.08 2.69 11.89
N THR A 109 9.71 3.65 11.05
CA THR A 109 8.31 3.97 10.76
C THR A 109 8.08 4.04 9.25
N LEU A 110 7.13 3.26 8.76
CA LEU A 110 6.61 3.35 7.40
C LEU A 110 5.32 4.15 7.42
N VAL A 111 5.22 5.12 6.51
CA VAL A 111 4.00 5.88 6.28
C VAL A 111 3.50 5.57 4.87
N ALA A 112 2.25 5.16 4.76
CA ALA A 112 1.54 5.01 3.49
C ALA A 112 0.43 6.06 3.43
N ASP A 113 0.66 7.11 2.65
CA ASP A 113 -0.28 8.20 2.41
C ASP A 113 -1.15 7.85 1.20
N GLU A 114 -2.40 7.48 1.47
CA GLU A 114 -3.33 6.87 0.52
C GLU A 114 -4.38 7.88 0.06
N ASN A 115 -4.54 8.01 -1.25
CA ASN A 115 -5.64 8.71 -1.89
C ASN A 115 -6.43 7.73 -2.75
N PHE A 116 -7.64 7.43 -2.31
CA PHE A 116 -8.54 6.50 -3.00
C PHE A 116 -9.72 7.25 -3.61
N THR A 117 -10.13 6.84 -4.80
CA THR A 117 -11.31 7.36 -5.49
C THR A 117 -12.08 6.24 -6.16
N SER A 118 -13.40 6.18 -5.97
CA SER A 118 -14.31 5.26 -6.68
C SER A 118 -15.66 5.93 -6.87
N GLY A 119 -16.03 6.24 -8.12
CA GLY A 119 -17.21 7.07 -8.43
C GLY A 119 -17.16 8.41 -7.69
N GLU A 120 -18.23 8.73 -6.95
CA GLU A 120 -18.31 9.92 -6.10
C GLU A 120 -17.58 9.76 -4.76
N HIS A 121 -17.18 8.54 -4.39
CA HIS A 121 -16.50 8.28 -3.13
C HIS A 121 -15.02 8.63 -3.24
N ARG A 122 -14.53 9.40 -2.28
CA ARG A 122 -13.13 9.80 -2.18
C ARG A 122 -12.72 9.75 -0.72
N HIS A 123 -11.58 9.14 -0.43
CA HIS A 123 -11.01 9.20 0.91
C HIS A 123 -9.50 9.39 0.84
N HIS A 124 -8.99 10.04 1.89
CA HIS A 124 -7.58 10.20 2.14
C HIS A 124 -7.28 9.57 3.49
N ASN A 125 -6.35 8.63 3.49
CA ASN A 125 -5.94 7.91 4.69
C ASN A 125 -4.44 8.04 4.88
N ARG A 126 -4.01 8.32 6.10
CA ARG A 126 -2.61 8.31 6.47
C ARG A 126 -2.35 7.11 7.37
N TRP A 127 -1.77 6.06 6.80
CA TRP A 127 -1.44 4.83 7.52
C TRP A 127 -0.03 4.91 8.10
N VAL A 128 0.12 4.53 9.36
CA VAL A 128 1.43 4.41 10.04
C VAL A 128 1.66 2.97 10.44
N PHE A 129 2.87 2.49 10.16
CA PHE A 129 3.32 1.18 10.56
C PHE A 129 4.67 1.28 11.27
N MET A 130 4.85 0.47 12.30
CA MET A 130 6.11 0.31 13.02
C MET A 130 6.84 -0.91 12.49
N LEU A 131 8.16 -0.82 12.34
CA LEU A 131 8.97 -1.98 12.00
C LEU A 131 8.86 -3.02 13.13
N ALA A 132 8.57 -4.27 12.78
CA ALA A 132 8.50 -5.36 13.75
C ALA A 132 9.88 -5.56 14.41
N SER A 133 9.93 -5.52 15.73
CA SER A 133 11.14 -5.88 16.49
C SER A 133 11.36 -7.39 16.39
N HIS A 134 12.61 -7.81 16.19
CA HIS A 134 13.02 -9.21 16.30
C HIS A 134 13.16 -9.63 17.76
#